data_AF-A0A2I0FMV6-F1
#
_entry.id   AF-A0A2I0FMV6-F1
#
_cell.length_a   1.000
_cell.length_b   1.000
_cell.length_c   1.000
_cell.angle_alpha   90.00
_cell.angle_beta   90.00
_cell.angle_gamma   90.00
#
_symmetry.space_group_name_H-M   'P 1'
#
loop_
_entity.id
_entity.type
_entity.pdbx_description
1 polymer ?
#
loop_
_entity_poly.entity_id
_entity_poly.type
_entity_poly.pdbx_seq_one_letter_code
_entity_poly.pdbx_strand_id
1 'polypeptide(L)' 'MKTFLKFIRYTGLVIFGLAVLMLLAAILNYFISFTDILWFEPAFIRLYLFLAVTGILAYILVRFRRRK' A
#
# COMPACT_ATOMS: atom_id res chain seq x y z
N MET A 1 12.15 12.43 17.82
CA MET A 1 12.58 12.07 16.44
C MET A 1 12.68 10.57 16.18
N LYS A 2 13.41 9.76 16.97
CA LYS A 2 13.56 8.30 16.73
C LYS A 2 12.24 7.53 16.73
N THR A 3 11.29 7.90 17.61
CA THR A 3 9.96 7.27 17.70
C THR A 3 9.09 7.58 16.48
N PHE A 4 9.10 8.84 16.03
CA PHE A 4 8.35 9.28 14.84
C PHE A 4 8.80 8.55 13.56
N LEU A 5 10.12 8.36 13.39
CA LEU A 5 10.67 7.56 12.30
C LEU A 5 10.24 6.10 12.37
N LYS A 6 10.24 5.48 13.57
CA LYS A 6 9.70 4.12 13.73
C LYS A 6 8.23 4.05 13.31
N PHE A 7 7.41 5.01 13.73
CA PHE A 7 6.01 5.08 13.31
C PHE A 7 5.86 5.13 11.79
N ILE A 8 6.55 6.06 11.11
CA ILE A 8 6.50 6.16 9.65
C ILE A 8 6.90 4.85 8.97
N ARG A 9 7.93 4.16 9.48
CA ARG A 9 8.36 2.86 8.94
C ARG A 9 7.26 1.81 9.03
N TYR A 10 6.62 1.68 10.20
CA TYR A 10 5.57 0.68 10.39
C TYR A 10 4.31 1.06 9.61
N THR A 11 3.91 2.33 9.64
CA THR A 11 2.77 2.84 8.86
C THR A 11 2.98 2.62 7.36
N GLY A 12 4.16 2.92 6.82
CA GLY A 12 4.47 2.68 5.41
C GLY A 12 4.37 1.20 5.02
N LEU A 13 4.82 0.30 5.91
CA LEU A 13 4.74 -1.14 5.68
C LEU A 13 3.31 -1.68 5.80
N VAL A 14 2.51 -1.16 6.72
CA VAL A 14 1.08 -1.50 6.86
C VAL A 14 0.29 -1.00 5.65
N ILE A 15 0.50 0.24 5.23
CA ILE A 15 -0.13 0.80 4.02
C ILE A 15 0.25 -0.02 2.79
N PHE A 16 1.53 -0.40 2.66
CA PHE A 16 1.99 -1.27 1.59
C PHE A 16 1.26 -2.61 1.59
N GLY A 17 1.21 -3.30 2.74
CA GLY A 17 0.53 -4.59 2.86
C GLY A 17 -0.97 -4.50 2.52
N LEU A 18 -1.67 -3.52 3.07
CA LEU A 18 -3.10 -3.30 2.80
C LEU A 18 -3.36 -2.95 1.33
N ALA A 19 -2.52 -2.11 0.73
CA ALA A 19 -2.63 -1.75 -0.67
C ALA A 19 -2.45 -2.95 -1.59
N VAL A 20 -1.49 -3.84 -1.29
CA VAL A 20 -1.29 -5.09 -2.05
C VAL A 20 -2.49 -6.03 -1.90
N LEU A 21 -3.05 -6.18 -0.70
CA LEU A 21 -4.24 -7.00 -0.49
C LEU A 21 -5.45 -6.47 -1.26
N MET A 22 -5.71 -5.16 -1.19
CA MET A 22 -6.77 -4.50 -1.95
C MET A 22 -6.55 -4.60 -3.46
N LEU A 23 -5.30 -4.48 -3.91
CA LEU A 23 -4.94 -4.65 -5.33
C LEU A 23 -5.29 -6.06 -5.82
N LEU A 24 -4.91 -7.09 -5.06
CA LEU A 24 -5.23 -8.48 -5.39
C LEU A 24 -6.75 -8.72 -5.39
N ALA A 25 -7.46 -8.17 -4.41
CA ALA A 25 -8.91 -8.26 -4.35
C ALA A 25 -9.59 -7.59 -5.56
N ALA A 26 -9.15 -6.39 -5.95
CA ALA A 26 -9.68 -5.67 -7.11
C ALA A 26 -9.36 -6.39 -8.44
N ILE A 27 -8.16 -6.96 -8.57
CA ILE A 27 -7.78 -7.77 -9.74
C ILE A 27 -8.64 -9.03 -9.81
N LEU A 28 -8.78 -9.75 -8.69
CA LEU A 28 -9.62 -10.95 -8.64
C LEU A 28 -11.08 -10.61 -8.95
N ASN A 29 -11.58 -9.48 -8.46
CA ASN A 29 -12.94 -9.03 -8.72
C ASN A 29 -13.12 -8.65 -10.19
N TYR A 30 -12.11 -8.07 -10.83
CA TYR A 30 -12.15 -7.80 -12.27
C TYR A 30 -12.29 -9.09 -13.11
N PHE A 31 -11.64 -10.19 -12.72
CA PHE A 31 -11.71 -11.45 -13.46
C PHE A 31 -12.96 -12.27 -13.19
N ILE A 32 -13.43 -12.31 -11.94
CA ILE A 32 -14.47 -13.25 -11.50
C ILE A 32 -15.78 -12.52 -11.15
N SER A 33 -15.75 -11.20 -11.02
CA SER A 33 -16.92 -10.36 -10.64
C SER A 33 -17.63 -10.91 -9.40
N PHE A 34 -16.87 -11.22 -8.35
CA PHE A 34 -17.40 -11.87 -7.16
C PHE A 34 -18.16 -10.92 -6.23
N THR A 35 -18.02 -9.60 -6.40
CA THR A 35 -18.67 -8.58 -5.58
C THR A 35 -18.85 -7.25 -6.31
N ASP A 36 -19.92 -6.53 -5.98
CA ASP A 36 -20.27 -5.20 -6.53
C ASP A 36 -19.80 -4.04 -5.62
N ILE A 37 -18.89 -4.30 -4.68
CA ILE A 37 -18.36 -3.25 -3.81
C ILE A 37 -17.52 -2.28 -4.64
N LEU A 38 -17.88 -0.98 -4.59
CA LEU A 38 -17.23 0.12 -5.31
C LEU A 38 -15.68 0.09 -5.23
N TRP A 39 -15.14 -0.23 -4.05
CA TRP A 39 -13.70 -0.25 -3.80
C TRP A 39 -12.95 -1.36 -4.55
N PHE A 40 -13.65 -2.37 -5.06
CA PHE A 40 -13.05 -3.43 -5.87
C PHE A 40 -13.27 -3.25 -7.37
N GLU A 41 -13.78 -2.09 -7.78
CA GLU A 41 -13.83 -1.75 -9.19
C GLU A 41 -12.43 -1.54 -9.78
N PRO A 42 -12.24 -1.84 -11.08
CA PRO A 42 -10.96 -1.66 -11.77
C PRO A 42 -10.42 -0.23 -11.71
N ALA A 43 -11.29 0.77 -11.56
CA ALA A 43 -10.89 2.18 -11.41
C ALA A 43 -9.94 2.41 -10.22
N PHE A 44 -10.10 1.63 -9.13
CA PHE A 44 -9.30 1.76 -7.91
C PHE A 44 -7.95 1.03 -7.96
N ILE A 45 -7.70 0.19 -8.97
CA ILE A 45 -6.42 -0.52 -9.16
C ILE A 45 -5.25 0.47 -9.17
N ARG A 46 -5.43 1.63 -9.83
CA ARG A 46 -4.42 2.70 -9.90
C ARG A 46 -4.09 3.26 -8.51
N LEU A 47 -5.11 3.45 -7.67
CA LEU A 47 -4.94 3.92 -6.30
C LEU A 47 -4.15 2.91 -5.46
N TYR A 48 -4.50 1.63 -5.56
CA TYR A 48 -3.81 0.57 -4.80
C TYR A 48 -2.36 0.40 -5.24
N LEU A 49 -2.07 0.47 -6.54
CA LEU A 49 -0.70 0.51 -7.06
C LEU A 49 0.07 1.71 -6.51
N PHE A 50 -0.53 2.90 -6.55
CA PHE A 50 0.10 4.11 -6.03
C PHE A 50 0.41 4.00 -4.53
N LEU A 51 -0.54 3.50 -3.73
CA LEU A 51 -0.37 3.30 -2.28
C LEU A 51 0.69 2.23 -1.99
N ALA A 52 0.74 1.16 -2.77
CA ALA A 52 1.78 0.13 -2.64
C ALA A 52 3.17 0.73 -2.91
N VAL A 53 3.35 1.43 -4.04
CA VAL A 53 4.62 2.07 -4.40
C VAL A 53 5.03 3.11 -3.34
N THR A 54 4.10 3.96 -2.90
CA THR A 54 4.39 5.00 -1.91
C THR A 54 4.72 4.40 -0.54
N GLY A 55 3.98 3.36 -0.11
CA GLY A 55 4.21 2.67 1.15
C GLY A 55 5.59 2.01 1.22
N ILE A 56 6.01 1.32 0.15
CA ILE A 56 7.34 0.70 0.09
C ILE A 56 8.45 1.76 0.04
N LEU A 57 8.26 2.85 -0.71
CA LEU A 57 9.21 3.96 -0.77
C LEU A 57 9.38 4.61 0.60
N ALA A 58 8.28 4.87 1.33
CA ALA A 58 8.34 5.40 2.68
C ALA A 58 9.11 4.47 3.64
N TYR A 59 8.88 3.16 3.54
CA TYR A 59 9.63 2.17 4.31
C TYR A 59 11.13 2.20 4.00
N ILE A 60 11.51 2.20 2.71
CA ILE A 60 12.90 2.24 2.26
C ILE A 60 13.57 3.54 2.71
N LEU A 61 12.92 4.69 2.49
CA LEU A 61 13.42 6.01 2.88
C LEU A 61 13.76 6.07 4.37
N VAL A 62 12.92 5.48 5.23
CA VAL A 62 13.18 5.46 6.67
C VAL A 62 14.24 4.42 7.04
N ARG A 63 14.20 3.22 6.45
CA ARG A 63 15.15 2.14 6.74
C ARG A 63 16.57 2.49 6.34
N PHE A 64 16.74 3.12 5.19
CA PHE A 64 18.05 3.47 4.61
C PHE A 64 18.44 4.94 4.81
N ARG A 65 17.68 5.70 5.62
CA ARG A 65 18.08 7.05 6.02
C ARG A 65 19.44 6.95 6.71
N ARG A 66 20.50 7.39 6.03
CA ARG A 66 21.87 7.41 6.55
C ARG A 66 21.87 8.17 7.89
N ARG A 67 22.42 7.53 8.93
CA ARG A 67 22.81 8.24 10.16
C ARG A 67 24.06 9.06 9.81
N LYS A 68 23.88 10.30 9.39
CA LYS A 68 24.90 11.32 9.63
C LYS A 68 24.61 11.92 10.99
#